data_AF-A0A9P4GEB3-F1
#
_entry.id   AF-A0A9P4GEB3-F1
#
_cell.length_a   1.000
_cell.length_b   1.000
_cell.length_c   1.000
_cell.angle_alpha   90.00
_cell.angle_beta   90.00
_cell.angle_gamma   90.00
#
_symmetry.space_group_name_H-M   'P 1'
#
loop_
_entity.id
_entity.type
_entity.pdbx_description
1 polymer ?
#
loop_
_entity_poly.entity_id
_entity_poly.type
_entity_poly.pdbx_seq_one_letter_code
_entity_poly.pdbx_strand_id
1 'polypeptide(L)'
;MLNRGELQEQISRILAVAKAQGYNIQDVMPNEMLDQLQGVTEIKAARAYVKEIEGREKNLQAQVDKLLIKLKAKEEELTNQPEEFEALMVDLQQAQRQVDFHKGIADDATKRAERYQRKMVDAVEKQTIVDEAALKIERLEAELHNQQAAYLKLAKENAKIAELAEKQREQDQETIDEKNKQLDTLMSHANMVEAESEKFSETFTTLIDTMESEHCIATAAANEKALLLLQTDQLYSAVVSEITPLNRFFDRAVKVLGIYQLLFQALSDPYNHSITSLPRSLDVLMAGAVDDLDIYQNVHRALRAGNIAEEQVRVQLDGIAGNAGRMYSSLDGIKDDVAGFLSRLRSEPDAWWAMKGKFAGGIARKMKRFSIG
;
A
#
# COMPACT_ATOMS: atom_id res chain seq x y z
N MET A 1 -78.05 -99.32 143.42
CA MET A 1 -77.97 -100.77 143.71
C MET A 1 -76.93 -101.41 142.80
N LEU A 2 -76.20 -102.37 143.36
CA LEU A 2 -75.78 -103.66 142.80
C LEU A 2 -75.14 -103.78 141.40
N ASN A 3 -74.17 -104.69 141.38
CA ASN A 3 -73.46 -105.34 140.29
C ASN A 3 -74.34 -105.65 139.06
N ARG A 4 -73.92 -105.16 137.89
CA ARG A 4 -74.68 -105.25 136.62
C ARG A 4 -74.81 -106.68 136.09
N GLY A 5 -73.88 -107.58 136.42
CA GLY A 5 -73.94 -109.00 136.06
C GLY A 5 -75.01 -109.78 136.83
N GLU A 6 -75.15 -109.52 138.13
CA GLU A 6 -76.15 -110.20 139.00
C GLU A 6 -77.56 -109.61 138.83
N LEU A 7 -77.66 -108.30 138.54
CA LEU A 7 -78.93 -107.66 138.17
C LEU A 7 -79.44 -108.15 136.80
N GLN A 8 -78.55 -108.42 135.84
CA GLN A 8 -78.95 -109.00 134.54
C GLN A 8 -79.45 -110.44 134.67
N GLU A 9 -78.86 -111.26 135.54
CA GLU A 9 -79.34 -112.63 135.75
C GLU A 9 -80.69 -112.69 136.48
N GLN A 10 -80.92 -111.83 137.48
CA GLN A 10 -82.22 -111.78 138.17
C GLN A 10 -83.33 -111.23 137.28
N ILE A 11 -83.06 -110.20 136.46
CA ILE A 11 -84.06 -109.69 135.50
C ILE A 11 -84.34 -110.73 134.40
N SER A 12 -83.33 -111.49 133.98
CA SER A 12 -83.51 -112.58 133.01
C SER A 12 -84.35 -113.74 133.58
N ARG A 13 -84.23 -114.05 134.88
CA ARG A 13 -85.07 -115.06 135.55
C ARG A 13 -86.52 -114.58 135.72
N ILE A 14 -86.75 -113.31 136.03
CA ILE A 14 -88.12 -112.77 136.14
C ILE A 14 -88.81 -112.73 134.76
N LEU A 15 -88.07 -112.41 133.69
CA LEU A 15 -88.58 -112.47 132.31
C LEU A 15 -88.91 -113.90 131.84
N ALA A 16 -88.15 -114.91 132.29
CA ALA A 16 -88.43 -116.30 131.98
C ALA A 16 -89.69 -116.83 132.71
N VAL A 17 -89.92 -116.40 133.95
CA VAL A 17 -91.11 -116.81 134.74
C VAL A 17 -92.39 -116.13 134.24
N ALA A 18 -92.33 -114.86 133.81
CA ALA A 18 -93.48 -114.19 133.20
C ALA A 18 -93.90 -114.82 131.86
N LYS A 19 -92.93 -115.33 131.08
CA LYS A 19 -93.20 -116.03 129.82
C LYS A 19 -93.78 -117.43 130.01
N ALA A 20 -93.55 -118.05 131.17
CA ALA A 20 -94.16 -119.34 131.54
C ALA A 20 -95.63 -119.23 132.00
N GLN A 21 -96.13 -118.01 132.27
CA GLN A 21 -97.49 -117.74 132.78
C GLN A 21 -98.37 -116.88 131.85
N GLY A 22 -97.96 -116.66 130.59
CA GLY A 22 -98.85 -116.10 129.56
C GLY A 22 -99.14 -114.59 129.68
N TYR A 23 -98.30 -113.83 130.40
CA TYR A 23 -98.42 -112.38 130.43
C TYR A 23 -97.61 -111.73 129.30
N ASN A 24 -98.28 -110.89 128.51
CA ASN A 24 -97.62 -110.00 127.56
C ASN A 24 -97.03 -108.83 128.32
N ILE A 25 -95.78 -108.50 127.99
CA ILE A 25 -94.97 -107.45 128.64
C ILE A 25 -95.62 -106.05 128.56
N GLN A 26 -96.67 -105.89 127.75
CA GLN A 26 -97.46 -104.67 127.68
C GLN A 26 -98.45 -104.48 128.83
N ASP A 27 -98.64 -105.45 129.75
CA ASP A 27 -99.64 -105.35 130.83
C ASP A 27 -99.08 -105.21 132.26
N VAL A 28 -97.75 -105.14 132.50
CA VAL A 28 -97.23 -105.29 133.88
C VAL A 28 -96.33 -104.20 134.45
N MET A 29 -95.78 -103.19 133.75
CA MET A 29 -95.22 -101.98 134.43
C MET A 29 -94.74 -100.86 133.48
N PRO A 30 -94.48 -99.63 133.96
CA PRO A 30 -95.16 -98.41 133.51
C PRO A 30 -94.29 -97.47 132.65
N ASN A 31 -94.96 -96.45 132.13
CA ASN A 31 -94.56 -95.50 131.07
C ASN A 31 -93.32 -94.62 131.32
N GLU A 32 -92.49 -94.86 132.34
CA GLU A 32 -91.35 -94.01 132.70
C GLU A 32 -89.98 -94.59 132.29
N MET A 33 -89.92 -95.84 131.81
CA MET A 33 -88.66 -96.51 131.42
C MET A 33 -88.36 -96.52 129.90
N LEU A 34 -89.12 -95.77 129.11
CA LEU A 34 -89.01 -95.74 127.63
C LEU A 34 -87.84 -94.90 127.09
N ASP A 35 -87.19 -94.05 127.89
CA ASP A 35 -86.16 -93.10 127.42
C ASP A 35 -84.68 -93.57 127.58
N GLN A 36 -84.38 -94.73 128.18
CA GLN A 36 -83.00 -95.07 128.59
C GLN A 36 -82.20 -96.10 127.75
N LEU A 37 -82.71 -96.66 126.64
CA LEU A 37 -81.97 -97.73 125.91
C LEU A 37 -81.68 -97.49 124.42
N GLN A 38 -81.90 -96.27 123.91
CA GLN A 38 -81.33 -95.83 122.62
C GLN A 38 -79.78 -95.81 122.59
N GLY A 39 -79.10 -95.78 123.75
CA GLY A 39 -77.63 -95.75 123.83
C GLY A 39 -76.90 -97.08 123.54
N VAL A 40 -77.59 -98.22 123.42
CA VAL A 40 -76.93 -99.52 123.21
C VAL A 40 -76.69 -99.84 121.73
N THR A 41 -77.44 -99.21 120.82
CA THR A 41 -77.28 -99.41 119.37
C THR A 41 -76.04 -98.72 118.80
N GLU A 42 -75.57 -97.62 119.39
CA GLU A 42 -74.38 -96.88 118.92
C GLU A 42 -73.06 -97.58 119.25
N ILE A 43 -72.99 -98.32 120.37
CA ILE A 43 -71.77 -99.04 120.79
C ILE A 43 -71.44 -100.22 119.85
N LYS A 44 -72.44 -100.78 119.18
CA LYS A 44 -72.22 -101.88 118.21
C LYS A 44 -71.67 -101.36 116.88
N ALA A 45 -72.08 -100.16 116.45
CA ALA A 45 -71.53 -99.50 115.25
C ALA A 45 -70.06 -99.06 115.47
N ALA A 46 -69.73 -98.56 116.66
CA ALA A 46 -68.36 -98.20 117.01
C ALA A 46 -67.37 -99.38 116.95
N ARG A 47 -67.82 -100.60 117.32
CA ARG A 47 -66.99 -101.82 117.22
C ARG A 47 -66.71 -102.28 115.78
N ALA A 48 -67.57 -101.97 114.81
CA ALA A 48 -67.30 -102.29 113.41
C ALA A 48 -66.22 -101.37 112.81
N TYR A 49 -66.21 -100.09 113.21
CA TYR A 49 -65.25 -99.10 112.74
C TYR A 49 -63.82 -99.37 113.25
N VAL A 50 -63.67 -99.85 114.48
CA VAL A 50 -62.35 -100.22 115.05
C VAL A 50 -61.69 -101.35 114.25
N LYS A 51 -62.47 -102.36 113.82
CA LYS A 51 -61.95 -103.47 113.01
C LYS A 51 -61.48 -103.03 111.61
N GLU A 52 -62.12 -102.02 111.04
CA GLU A 52 -61.72 -101.45 109.75
C GLU A 52 -60.39 -100.69 109.88
N ILE A 53 -60.22 -99.91 110.97
CA ILE A 53 -58.96 -99.19 111.25
C ILE A 53 -57.82 -100.17 111.51
N GLU A 54 -58.02 -101.22 112.31
CA GLU A 54 -56.98 -102.25 112.55
C GLU A 54 -56.54 -102.95 111.25
N GLY A 55 -57.48 -103.19 110.32
CA GLY A 55 -57.18 -103.72 108.99
C GLY A 55 -56.37 -102.75 108.12
N ARG A 56 -56.69 -101.45 108.19
CA ARG A 56 -55.98 -100.38 107.49
C ARG A 56 -54.57 -100.18 108.04
N GLU A 57 -54.41 -100.28 109.35
CA GLU A 57 -53.15 -100.13 110.06
C GLU A 57 -52.19 -101.28 109.74
N LYS A 58 -52.68 -102.53 109.69
CA LYS A 58 -51.87 -103.67 109.18
C LYS A 58 -51.43 -103.51 107.73
N ASN A 59 -52.29 -102.98 106.86
CA ASN A 59 -51.94 -102.72 105.46
C ASN A 59 -50.92 -101.59 105.33
N LEU A 60 -51.04 -100.54 106.15
CA LEU A 60 -50.05 -99.46 106.22
C LEU A 60 -48.72 -99.95 106.76
N GLN A 61 -48.70 -100.79 107.80
CA GLN A 61 -47.47 -101.38 108.33
C GLN A 61 -46.75 -102.22 107.27
N ALA A 62 -47.48 -103.04 106.52
CA ALA A 62 -46.91 -103.83 105.42
C ALA A 62 -46.39 -102.95 104.27
N GLN A 63 -47.02 -101.80 104.00
CA GLN A 63 -46.52 -100.82 103.02
C GLN A 63 -45.29 -100.07 103.51
N VAL A 64 -45.24 -99.70 104.79
CA VAL A 64 -44.08 -99.08 105.44
C VAL A 64 -42.89 -100.03 105.40
N ASP A 65 -43.08 -101.32 105.73
CA ASP A 65 -42.02 -102.32 105.64
C ASP A 65 -41.53 -102.53 104.20
N LYS A 66 -42.45 -102.54 103.21
CA LYS A 66 -42.08 -102.59 101.78
C LYS A 66 -41.32 -101.35 101.31
N LEU A 67 -41.69 -100.17 101.80
CA LEU A 67 -41.01 -98.92 101.48
C LEU A 67 -39.65 -98.86 102.14
N LEU A 68 -39.50 -99.33 103.39
CA LEU A 68 -38.21 -99.43 104.07
C LEU A 68 -37.25 -100.39 103.36
N ILE A 69 -37.74 -101.52 102.85
CA ILE A 69 -36.92 -102.43 102.03
C ILE A 69 -36.50 -101.76 100.72
N LYS A 70 -37.40 -101.03 100.05
CA LYS A 70 -37.07 -100.28 98.83
C LYS A 70 -36.10 -99.12 99.09
N LEU A 71 -36.20 -98.47 100.25
CA LEU A 71 -35.35 -97.35 100.63
C LEU A 71 -33.93 -97.86 100.93
N LYS A 72 -33.80 -98.96 101.68
CA LYS A 72 -32.50 -99.61 101.88
C LYS A 72 -31.87 -100.13 100.59
N ALA A 73 -32.65 -100.73 99.69
CA ALA A 73 -32.15 -101.17 98.38
C ALA A 73 -31.68 -100.00 97.49
N LYS A 74 -32.35 -98.83 97.57
CA LYS A 74 -31.93 -97.62 96.84
C LYS A 74 -30.76 -96.90 97.50
N GLU A 75 -30.62 -96.96 98.83
CA GLU A 75 -29.45 -96.46 99.56
C GLU A 75 -28.19 -97.30 99.26
N GLU A 76 -28.30 -98.63 99.09
CA GLU A 76 -27.21 -99.50 98.62
C GLU A 76 -26.86 -99.30 97.12
N GLU A 77 -27.83 -98.92 96.28
CA GLU A 77 -27.59 -98.56 94.86
C GLU A 77 -26.87 -97.20 94.72
N LEU A 78 -27.10 -96.27 95.65
CA LEU A 78 -26.43 -94.97 95.72
C LEU A 78 -25.01 -95.03 96.32
N THR A 79 -24.74 -95.98 97.24
CA THR A 79 -23.39 -96.14 97.82
C THR A 79 -22.41 -96.89 96.91
N ASN A 80 -22.89 -97.60 95.89
CA ASN A 80 -22.07 -98.30 94.89
C ASN A 80 -21.83 -97.51 93.58
N GLN A 81 -22.10 -96.19 93.54
CA GLN A 81 -21.81 -95.33 92.37
C GLN A 81 -20.54 -94.41 92.44
N PRO A 82 -19.47 -94.67 93.24
CA PRO A 82 -18.28 -93.83 93.15
C PRO A 82 -17.51 -94.01 91.83
N GLU A 83 -17.50 -95.22 91.23
CA GLU A 83 -16.73 -95.45 89.99
C GLU A 83 -17.33 -94.78 88.75
N GLU A 84 -18.66 -94.79 88.57
CA GLU A 84 -19.30 -94.19 87.39
C GLU A 84 -19.24 -92.65 87.41
N PHE A 85 -19.33 -92.03 88.59
CA PHE A 85 -19.24 -90.58 88.72
C PHE A 85 -17.79 -90.08 88.56
N GLU A 86 -16.80 -90.82 89.08
CA GLU A 86 -15.39 -90.52 88.83
C GLU A 86 -15.00 -90.73 87.36
N ALA A 87 -15.50 -91.79 86.72
CA ALA A 87 -15.30 -92.01 85.28
C ALA A 87 -15.89 -90.86 84.44
N LEU A 88 -17.13 -90.44 84.73
CA LEU A 88 -17.76 -89.32 84.03
C LEU A 88 -17.04 -87.99 84.26
N MET A 89 -16.51 -87.73 85.46
CA MET A 89 -15.70 -86.56 85.75
C MET A 89 -14.38 -86.57 84.95
N VAL A 90 -13.71 -87.72 84.87
CA VAL A 90 -12.50 -87.87 84.06
C VAL A 90 -12.81 -87.68 82.57
N ASP A 91 -13.90 -88.25 82.07
CA ASP A 91 -14.35 -88.06 80.69
C ASP A 91 -14.70 -86.60 80.38
N LEU A 92 -15.36 -85.90 81.31
CA LEU A 92 -15.67 -84.48 81.17
C LEU A 92 -14.38 -83.63 81.18
N GLN A 93 -13.40 -83.96 82.02
CA GLN A 93 -12.09 -83.32 82.00
C GLN A 93 -11.31 -83.63 80.71
N GLN A 94 -11.38 -84.86 80.19
CA GLN A 94 -10.75 -85.22 78.92
C GLN A 94 -11.42 -84.49 77.74
N ALA A 95 -12.75 -84.41 77.72
CA ALA A 95 -13.51 -83.64 76.73
C ALA A 95 -13.19 -82.15 76.82
N GLN A 96 -13.07 -81.57 78.03
CA GLN A 96 -12.62 -80.18 78.22
C GLN A 96 -11.21 -79.97 77.69
N ARG A 97 -10.26 -80.87 78.00
CA ARG A 97 -8.89 -80.80 77.46
C ARG A 97 -8.86 -80.92 75.93
N GLN A 98 -9.71 -81.77 75.35
CA GLN A 98 -9.84 -81.89 73.89
C GLN A 98 -10.43 -80.62 73.28
N VAL A 99 -11.46 -80.04 73.90
CA VAL A 99 -12.04 -78.76 73.48
C VAL A 99 -11.00 -77.64 73.56
N ASP A 100 -10.24 -77.54 74.65
CA ASP A 100 -9.19 -76.54 74.81
C ASP A 100 -8.05 -76.75 73.80
N PHE A 101 -7.67 -78.00 73.53
CA PHE A 101 -6.67 -78.34 72.52
C PHE A 101 -7.13 -77.94 71.11
N HIS A 102 -8.35 -78.31 70.71
CA HIS A 102 -8.91 -77.94 69.41
C HIS A 102 -9.15 -76.44 69.29
N LYS A 103 -9.53 -75.77 70.39
CA LYS A 103 -9.62 -74.31 70.46
C LYS A 103 -8.25 -73.67 70.25
N GLY A 104 -7.20 -74.19 70.90
CA GLY A 104 -5.83 -73.74 70.69
C GLY A 104 -5.37 -73.90 69.23
N ILE A 105 -5.66 -75.05 68.60
CA ILE A 105 -5.38 -75.26 67.17
C ILE A 105 -6.16 -74.28 66.30
N ALA A 106 -7.45 -74.08 66.57
CA ALA A 106 -8.28 -73.15 65.83
C ALA A 106 -7.76 -71.71 65.96
N ASP A 107 -7.41 -71.27 67.17
CA ASP A 107 -6.86 -69.94 67.45
C ASP A 107 -5.48 -69.74 66.78
N ASP A 108 -4.64 -70.77 66.72
CA ASP A 108 -3.36 -70.70 66.01
C ASP A 108 -3.55 -70.68 64.49
N ALA A 109 -4.54 -71.42 63.98
CA ALA A 109 -4.90 -71.42 62.57
C ALA A 109 -5.49 -70.06 62.15
N THR A 110 -6.36 -69.44 62.96
CA THR A 110 -6.89 -68.09 62.70
C THR A 110 -5.78 -67.05 62.73
N LYS A 111 -4.91 -67.05 63.74
CA LYS A 111 -3.73 -66.15 63.78
C LYS A 111 -2.79 -66.36 62.60
N ARG A 112 -2.63 -67.59 62.11
CA ARG A 112 -1.82 -67.88 60.93
C ARG A 112 -2.50 -67.36 59.66
N ALA A 113 -3.80 -67.60 59.50
CA ALA A 113 -4.60 -67.08 58.40
C ALA A 113 -4.59 -65.56 58.36
N GLU A 114 -4.77 -64.87 59.48
CA GLU A 114 -4.67 -63.41 59.57
C GLU A 114 -3.28 -62.90 59.17
N ARG A 115 -2.20 -63.57 59.58
CA ARG A 115 -0.85 -63.20 59.16
C ARG A 115 -0.65 -63.35 57.66
N TYR A 116 -1.17 -64.41 57.06
CA TYR A 116 -1.12 -64.59 55.61
C TYR A 116 -2.00 -63.58 54.88
N GLN A 117 -3.18 -63.27 55.40
CA GLN A 117 -4.07 -62.25 54.85
C GLN A 117 -3.39 -60.88 54.87
N ARG A 118 -2.79 -60.47 56.00
CA ARG A 118 -2.03 -59.22 56.08
C ARG A 118 -0.87 -59.19 55.09
N LYS A 119 -0.06 -60.26 55.03
CA LYS A 119 1.03 -60.36 54.05
C LYS A 119 0.56 -60.30 52.60
N MET A 120 -0.60 -60.90 52.31
CA MET A 120 -1.20 -60.87 50.97
C MET A 120 -1.68 -59.47 50.63
N VAL A 121 -2.34 -58.77 51.56
CA VAL A 121 -2.74 -57.37 51.39
C VAL A 121 -1.50 -56.49 51.16
N ASP A 122 -0.47 -56.59 52.00
CA ASP A 122 0.78 -55.84 51.84
C ASP A 122 1.46 -56.13 50.48
N ALA A 123 1.42 -57.38 50.00
CA ALA A 123 2.00 -57.76 48.73
C ALA A 123 1.18 -57.23 47.54
N VAL A 124 -0.16 -57.27 47.63
CA VAL A 124 -1.07 -56.70 46.63
C VAL A 124 -0.90 -55.19 46.55
N GLU A 125 -0.86 -54.48 47.68
CA GLU A 125 -0.61 -53.03 47.71
C GLU A 125 0.71 -52.68 47.02
N LYS A 126 1.79 -53.38 47.35
CA LYS A 126 3.09 -53.18 46.69
C LYS A 126 3.02 -53.47 45.20
N GLN A 127 2.34 -54.54 44.78
CA GLN A 127 2.17 -54.86 43.37
C GLN A 127 1.38 -53.77 42.65
N THR A 128 0.29 -53.26 43.23
CA THR A 128 -0.50 -52.18 42.63
C THR A 128 0.33 -50.90 42.43
N ILE A 129 1.19 -50.55 43.39
CA ILE A 129 2.09 -49.38 43.25
C ILE A 129 3.10 -49.60 42.11
N VAL A 130 3.65 -50.81 41.98
CA VAL A 130 4.59 -51.15 40.90
C VAL A 130 3.87 -51.12 39.54
N ASP A 131 2.68 -51.68 39.44
CA ASP A 131 1.87 -51.68 38.21
C ASP A 131 1.48 -50.26 37.80
N GLU A 132 1.07 -49.41 38.75
CA GLU A 132 0.78 -47.99 38.52
C GLU A 132 2.03 -47.22 38.04
N ALA A 133 3.20 -47.51 38.64
CA ALA A 133 4.47 -46.92 38.23
C ALA A 133 4.88 -47.37 36.81
N ALA A 134 4.72 -48.66 36.49
CA ALA A 134 5.00 -49.21 35.16
C ALA A 134 4.10 -48.56 34.09
N LEU A 135 2.79 -48.46 34.34
CA LEU A 135 1.85 -47.78 33.45
C LEU A 135 2.21 -46.30 33.26
N LYS A 136 2.70 -45.62 34.31
CA LYS A 136 3.16 -44.24 34.22
C LYS A 136 4.44 -44.12 33.38
N ILE A 137 5.39 -45.05 33.53
CA ILE A 137 6.61 -45.10 32.73
C ILE A 137 6.27 -45.29 31.25
N GLU A 138 5.42 -46.27 30.91
CA GLU A 138 5.00 -46.51 29.52
C GLU A 138 4.34 -45.28 28.88
N ARG A 139 3.48 -44.57 29.62
CA ARG A 139 2.87 -43.32 29.15
C ARG A 139 3.92 -42.24 28.88
N LEU A 140 4.86 -42.04 29.80
CA LEU A 140 5.91 -41.03 29.66
C LEU A 140 6.87 -41.38 28.51
N GLU A 141 7.19 -42.65 28.30
CA GLU A 141 8.01 -43.11 27.18
C GLU A 141 7.30 -42.86 25.83
N ALA A 142 6.00 -43.14 25.75
CA ALA A 142 5.20 -42.84 24.57
C ALA A 142 5.12 -41.32 24.31
N GLU A 143 4.92 -40.50 25.34
CA GLU A 143 4.93 -39.04 25.23
C GLU A 143 6.29 -38.51 24.78
N LEU A 144 7.39 -39.01 25.36
CA LEU A 144 8.76 -38.65 24.97
C LEU A 144 9.01 -38.99 23.51
N HIS A 145 8.63 -40.19 23.06
CA HIS A 145 8.80 -40.60 21.67
C HIS A 145 8.02 -39.70 20.71
N ASN A 146 6.77 -39.37 21.05
CA ASN A 146 5.94 -38.45 20.27
C ASN A 146 6.55 -37.04 20.21
N GLN A 147 7.07 -36.52 21.31
CA GLN A 147 7.73 -35.22 21.36
C GLN A 147 9.04 -35.20 20.55
N GLN A 148 9.85 -36.26 20.63
CA GLN A 148 11.05 -36.41 19.81
C GLN A 148 10.72 -36.43 18.31
N ALA A 149 9.68 -37.18 17.92
CA ALA A 149 9.22 -37.22 16.53
C ALA A 149 8.73 -35.84 16.05
N ALA A 150 7.97 -35.12 16.88
CA ALA A 150 7.52 -33.77 16.58
C ALA A 150 8.69 -32.79 16.45
N TYR A 151 9.67 -32.86 17.36
CA TYR A 151 10.87 -32.03 17.32
C TYR A 151 11.68 -32.26 16.03
N LEU A 152 11.91 -33.53 15.65
CA LEU A 152 12.62 -33.87 14.42
C LEU A 152 11.87 -33.37 13.18
N LYS A 153 10.53 -33.41 13.18
CA LYS A 153 9.72 -32.86 12.09
C LYS A 153 9.90 -31.33 11.99
N LEU A 154 9.75 -30.62 13.11
CA LEU A 154 9.94 -29.16 13.15
C LEU A 154 11.36 -28.74 12.77
N ALA A 155 12.38 -29.48 13.22
CA ALA A 155 13.77 -29.22 12.84
C ALA A 155 13.99 -29.37 11.33
N LYS A 156 13.39 -30.39 10.70
CA LYS A 156 13.43 -30.57 9.24
C LYS A 156 12.69 -29.46 8.50
N GLU A 157 11.54 -29.03 9.00
CA GLU A 157 10.76 -27.93 8.42
C GLU A 157 11.52 -26.61 8.52
N ASN A 158 12.11 -26.29 9.68
CA ASN A 158 12.95 -25.11 9.87
C ASN A 158 14.18 -25.11 8.94
N ALA A 159 14.85 -26.26 8.78
CA ALA A 159 15.98 -26.37 7.87
C ALA A 159 15.57 -26.08 6.41
N LYS A 160 14.42 -26.60 5.97
CA LYS A 160 13.88 -26.32 4.63
C LYS A 160 13.52 -24.84 4.45
N ILE A 161 12.89 -24.23 5.45
CA ILE A 161 12.54 -22.80 5.41
C ILE A 161 13.80 -21.95 5.35
N ALA A 162 14.85 -22.30 6.10
CA ALA A 162 16.13 -21.60 6.05
C ALA A 162 16.78 -21.69 4.66
N GLU A 163 16.80 -22.87 4.05
CA GLU A 163 17.32 -23.07 2.68
C GLU A 163 16.52 -22.26 1.64
N LEU A 164 15.19 -22.23 1.75
CA LEU A 164 14.34 -21.42 0.87
C LEU A 164 14.58 -19.92 1.06
N ALA A 165 14.76 -19.47 2.30
CA ALA A 165 15.04 -18.07 2.59
C ALA A 165 16.43 -17.65 2.07
N GLU A 166 17.42 -18.53 2.13
CA GLU A 166 18.75 -18.29 1.57
C GLU A 166 18.70 -18.17 0.04
N LYS A 167 18.04 -19.10 -0.64
CA LYS A 167 17.82 -19.02 -2.10
C LYS A 167 17.07 -17.75 -2.52
N GLN A 168 16.06 -17.36 -1.76
CA GLN A 168 15.33 -16.11 -2.04
C GLN A 168 16.25 -14.89 -1.90
N ARG A 169 17.10 -14.84 -0.88
CA ARG A 169 18.06 -13.74 -0.71
C ARG A 169 19.08 -13.67 -1.84
N GLU A 170 19.56 -14.83 -2.33
CA GLU A 170 20.45 -14.88 -3.49
C GLU A 170 19.76 -14.32 -4.74
N GLN A 171 18.51 -14.73 -5.02
CA GLN A 171 17.72 -14.22 -6.15
C GLN A 171 17.44 -12.72 -6.03
N ASP A 172 17.10 -12.23 -4.84
CA ASP A 172 16.87 -10.82 -4.58
C ASP A 172 18.16 -10.01 -4.80
N GLN A 173 19.31 -10.54 -4.36
CA GLN A 173 20.61 -9.90 -4.57
C GLN A 173 20.99 -9.84 -6.06
N GLU A 174 20.80 -10.92 -6.81
CA GLU A 174 21.02 -10.93 -8.26
C GLU A 174 20.14 -9.90 -8.97
N THR A 175 18.87 -9.80 -8.57
CA THR A 175 17.92 -8.82 -9.12
C THR A 175 18.36 -7.39 -8.79
N ILE A 176 18.81 -7.13 -7.56
CA ILE A 176 19.34 -5.82 -7.14
C ILE A 176 20.56 -5.45 -7.99
N ASP A 177 21.48 -6.39 -8.20
CA ASP A 177 22.69 -6.15 -8.99
C ASP A 177 22.37 -5.88 -10.47
N GLU A 178 21.39 -6.58 -11.05
CA GLU A 178 20.89 -6.30 -12.40
C GLU A 178 20.25 -4.91 -12.49
N LYS A 179 19.44 -4.53 -11.50
CA LYS A 179 18.81 -3.21 -11.45
C LYS A 179 19.81 -2.08 -11.25
N ASN A 180 20.83 -2.29 -10.44
CA ASN A 180 21.91 -1.32 -10.27
C ASN A 180 22.70 -1.13 -11.58
N LYS A 181 23.00 -2.20 -12.32
CA LYS A 181 23.62 -2.08 -13.66
C LYS A 181 22.72 -1.31 -14.64
N GLN A 182 21.41 -1.58 -14.65
CA GLN A 182 20.46 -0.83 -15.46
C GLN A 182 20.45 0.66 -15.07
N LEU A 183 20.45 0.97 -13.77
CA LEU A 183 20.52 2.33 -13.27
C LEU A 183 21.80 3.05 -13.73
N ASP A 184 22.96 2.41 -13.60
CA ASP A 184 24.25 2.97 -14.03
C ASP A 184 24.25 3.27 -15.54
N THR A 185 23.70 2.37 -16.36
CA THR A 185 23.58 2.61 -17.80
C THR A 185 22.64 3.78 -18.12
N LEU A 186 21.51 3.90 -17.42
CA LEU A 186 20.57 5.00 -17.59
C LEU A 186 21.17 6.33 -17.13
N MET A 187 21.89 6.37 -16.01
CA MET A 187 22.59 7.58 -15.56
C MET A 187 23.69 7.99 -16.55
N SER A 188 24.47 7.05 -17.06
CA SER A 188 25.48 7.35 -18.08
C SER A 188 24.86 7.91 -19.35
N HIS A 189 23.71 7.37 -19.78
CA HIS A 189 22.98 7.89 -20.93
C HIS A 189 22.39 9.28 -20.65
N ALA A 190 21.81 9.52 -19.47
CA ALA A 190 21.29 10.82 -19.07
C ALA A 190 22.39 11.89 -19.10
N ASN A 191 23.56 11.61 -18.51
CA ASN A 191 24.70 12.53 -18.54
C ASN A 191 25.19 12.82 -19.97
N MET A 192 25.12 11.84 -20.87
CA MET A 192 25.47 12.05 -22.28
C MET A 192 24.47 12.98 -22.98
N VAL A 193 23.17 12.80 -22.73
CA VAL A 193 22.11 13.66 -23.28
C VAL A 193 22.21 15.08 -22.74
N GLU A 194 22.49 15.25 -21.44
CA GLU A 194 22.72 16.56 -20.83
C GLU A 194 23.91 17.27 -21.49
N ALA A 195 25.05 16.57 -21.66
CA ALA A 195 26.22 17.13 -22.34
C ALA A 195 25.96 17.46 -23.82
N GLU A 196 25.14 16.69 -24.52
CA GLU A 196 24.71 17.00 -25.90
C GLU A 196 23.80 18.24 -25.93
N SER A 197 22.87 18.33 -24.99
CA SER A 197 21.98 19.50 -24.84
C SER A 197 22.75 20.78 -24.54
N GLU A 198 23.76 20.74 -23.67
CA GLU A 198 24.63 21.88 -23.38
C GLU A 198 25.37 22.33 -24.65
N LYS A 199 26.02 21.38 -25.35
CA LYS A 199 26.70 21.68 -26.62
C LYS A 199 25.76 22.26 -27.67
N PHE A 200 24.53 21.74 -27.77
CA PHE A 200 23.52 22.27 -28.67
C PHE A 200 23.14 23.70 -28.30
N SER A 201 22.92 23.99 -27.01
CA SER A 201 22.62 25.34 -26.56
C SER A 201 23.77 26.33 -26.86
N GLU A 202 25.02 25.90 -26.66
CA GLU A 202 26.20 26.71 -26.98
C GLU A 202 26.33 26.98 -28.50
N THR A 203 26.11 25.97 -29.35
CA THR A 203 26.18 26.17 -30.81
C THR A 203 25.05 27.06 -31.32
N PHE A 204 23.84 26.97 -30.77
CA PHE A 204 22.75 27.88 -31.13
C PHE A 204 23.02 29.32 -30.70
N THR A 205 23.58 29.51 -29.49
CA THR A 205 23.92 30.85 -28.99
C THR A 205 25.00 31.47 -29.87
N THR A 206 26.07 30.74 -30.20
CA THR A 206 27.11 31.25 -31.09
C THR A 206 26.60 31.53 -32.50
N LEU A 207 25.69 30.70 -33.05
CA LEU A 207 25.05 30.98 -34.34
C LEU A 207 24.24 32.28 -34.29
N ILE A 208 23.44 32.50 -33.25
CA ILE A 208 22.65 33.73 -33.08
C ILE A 208 23.60 34.94 -33.03
N ASP A 209 24.64 34.90 -32.19
CA ASP A 209 25.61 36.00 -32.06
C ASP A 209 26.30 36.31 -33.40
N THR A 210 26.68 35.28 -34.17
CA THR A 210 27.29 35.48 -35.49
C THR A 210 26.29 36.09 -36.48
N MET A 211 25.04 35.62 -36.51
CA MET A 211 24.01 36.19 -37.38
C MET A 211 23.66 37.63 -37.01
N GLU A 212 23.57 37.96 -35.72
CA GLU A 212 23.32 39.33 -35.26
C GLU A 212 24.47 40.27 -35.65
N SER A 213 25.72 39.81 -35.48
CA SER A 213 26.91 40.54 -35.91
C SER A 213 26.95 40.76 -37.42
N GLU A 214 26.72 39.71 -38.21
CA GLU A 214 26.67 39.79 -39.67
C GLU A 214 25.54 40.71 -40.15
N HIS A 215 24.37 40.65 -39.51
CA HIS A 215 23.25 41.55 -39.82
C HIS A 215 23.61 43.01 -39.52
N CYS A 216 24.27 43.30 -38.40
CA CYS A 216 24.75 44.64 -38.08
C CYS A 216 25.78 45.15 -39.11
N ILE A 217 26.73 44.29 -39.51
CA ILE A 217 27.73 44.63 -40.53
C ILE A 217 27.08 44.88 -41.89
N ALA A 218 26.15 44.00 -42.30
CA ALA A 218 25.46 44.11 -43.57
C ALA A 218 24.57 45.36 -43.65
N THR A 219 23.86 45.69 -42.57
CA THR A 219 23.04 46.90 -42.51
C THR A 219 23.89 48.16 -42.52
N ALA A 220 25.03 48.19 -41.81
CA ALA A 220 25.97 49.30 -41.86
C ALA A 220 26.53 49.51 -43.29
N ALA A 221 26.99 48.43 -43.95
CA ALA A 221 27.49 48.48 -45.31
C ALA A 221 26.41 48.89 -46.34
N ALA A 222 25.17 48.43 -46.16
CA ALA A 222 24.05 48.83 -47.00
C ALA A 222 23.72 50.32 -46.84
N ASN A 223 23.73 50.83 -45.61
CA ASN A 223 23.49 52.25 -45.33
C ASN A 223 24.61 53.14 -45.90
N GLU A 224 25.87 52.74 -45.74
CA GLU A 224 27.00 53.46 -46.33
C GLU A 224 26.89 53.50 -47.86
N LYS A 225 26.59 52.37 -48.50
CA LYS A 225 26.40 52.30 -49.95
C LYS A 225 25.20 53.12 -50.42
N ALA A 226 24.08 53.11 -49.69
CA ALA A 226 22.91 53.92 -50.00
C ALA A 226 23.23 55.42 -49.92
N LEU A 227 24.01 55.84 -48.93
CA LEU A 227 24.47 57.22 -48.79
C LEU A 227 25.40 57.62 -49.93
N LEU A 228 26.35 56.76 -50.31
CA LEU A 228 27.21 57.00 -51.47
C LEU A 228 26.41 57.10 -52.77
N LEU A 229 25.44 56.21 -53.00
CA LEU A 229 24.57 56.26 -54.18
C LEU A 229 23.78 57.58 -54.24
N LEU A 230 23.21 58.01 -53.11
CA LEU A 230 22.48 59.26 -53.02
C LEU A 230 23.39 60.47 -53.29
N GLN A 231 24.63 60.47 -52.78
CA GLN A 231 25.62 61.50 -53.09
C GLN A 231 25.99 61.50 -54.57
N THR A 232 26.21 60.33 -55.19
CA THR A 232 26.52 60.23 -56.62
C THR A 232 25.36 60.66 -57.51
N ASP A 233 24.12 60.34 -57.13
CA ASP A 233 22.92 60.77 -57.87
C ASP A 233 22.72 62.29 -57.79
N GLN A 234 22.99 62.89 -56.62
CA GLN A 234 22.99 64.35 -56.44
C GLN A 234 24.08 65.02 -57.29
N LEU A 235 25.30 64.49 -57.27
CA LEU A 235 26.42 64.96 -58.08
C LEU A 235 26.09 64.88 -59.58
N TYR A 236 25.60 63.73 -60.03
CA TYR A 236 25.21 63.51 -61.43
C TYR A 236 24.11 64.50 -61.86
N SER A 237 23.07 64.64 -61.05
CA SER A 237 21.96 65.57 -61.32
C SER A 237 22.44 67.02 -61.39
N ALA A 238 23.34 67.43 -60.47
CA ALA A 238 23.94 68.75 -60.47
C ALA A 238 24.76 69.00 -61.75
N VAL A 239 25.65 68.08 -62.12
CA VAL A 239 26.47 68.18 -63.34
C VAL A 239 25.60 68.23 -64.60
N VAL A 240 24.57 67.38 -64.71
CA VAL A 240 23.64 67.38 -65.85
C VAL A 240 22.90 68.72 -65.93
N SER A 241 22.46 69.27 -64.80
CA SER A 241 21.76 70.55 -64.75
C SER A 241 22.65 71.74 -65.13
N GLU A 242 23.95 71.69 -64.82
CA GLU A 242 24.93 72.70 -65.23
C GLU A 242 25.34 72.54 -66.72
N ILE A 243 25.52 71.31 -67.22
CA ILE A 243 25.95 71.07 -68.60
C ILE A 243 24.82 71.37 -69.62
N THR A 244 23.57 71.09 -69.27
CA THR A 244 22.43 71.25 -70.19
C THR A 244 22.34 72.66 -70.81
N PRO A 245 22.36 73.77 -70.05
CA PRO A 245 22.35 75.11 -70.63
C PRO A 245 23.59 75.41 -71.49
N LEU A 246 24.78 74.94 -71.09
CA LEU A 246 25.99 75.12 -71.90
C LEU A 246 25.90 74.41 -73.26
N ASN A 247 25.38 73.18 -73.29
CA ASN A 247 25.16 72.45 -74.53
C ASN A 247 24.18 73.20 -75.45
N ARG A 248 23.08 73.74 -74.89
CA ARG A 248 22.12 74.56 -75.66
C ARG A 248 22.77 75.82 -76.22
N PHE A 249 23.61 76.50 -75.44
CA PHE A 249 24.38 77.63 -75.92
C PHE A 249 25.24 77.24 -77.13
N PHE A 250 26.04 76.18 -77.02
CA PHE A 250 26.92 75.75 -78.12
C PHE A 250 26.12 75.35 -79.37
N ASP A 251 24.98 74.67 -79.21
CA ASP A 251 24.07 74.35 -80.32
C ASP A 251 23.55 75.62 -81.02
N ARG A 252 23.17 76.65 -80.25
CA ARG A 252 22.74 77.93 -80.83
C ARG A 252 23.88 78.67 -81.49
N ALA A 253 25.05 78.67 -80.88
CA ALA A 253 26.21 79.37 -81.40
C ALA A 253 26.71 78.73 -82.72
N VAL A 254 26.64 77.41 -82.86
CA VAL A 254 26.86 76.72 -84.14
C VAL A 254 25.85 77.16 -85.19
N LYS A 255 24.56 77.31 -84.84
CA LYS A 255 23.54 77.83 -85.76
C LYS A 255 23.80 79.29 -86.17
N VAL A 256 24.21 80.13 -85.23
CA VAL A 256 24.61 81.53 -85.49
C VAL A 256 25.79 81.59 -86.45
N LEU A 257 26.83 80.80 -86.20
CA LEU A 257 27.98 80.67 -87.10
C LEU A 257 27.56 80.20 -88.50
N GLY A 258 26.64 79.25 -88.59
CA GLY A 258 26.06 78.82 -89.87
C GLY A 258 25.35 79.95 -90.62
N ILE A 259 24.61 80.82 -89.92
CA ILE A 259 23.98 82.01 -90.52
C ILE A 259 25.05 82.96 -91.04
N TYR A 260 26.09 83.25 -90.26
CA TYR A 260 27.19 84.10 -90.70
C TYR A 260 27.92 83.51 -91.91
N GLN A 261 28.19 82.21 -91.90
CA GLN A 261 28.82 81.52 -93.03
C GLN A 261 27.99 81.65 -94.31
N LEU A 262 26.68 81.37 -94.25
CA LEU A 262 25.78 81.51 -95.38
C LEU A 262 25.72 82.95 -95.89
N LEU A 263 25.68 83.92 -94.97
CA LEU A 263 25.68 85.34 -95.31
C LEU A 263 26.98 85.73 -96.02
N PHE A 264 28.13 85.35 -95.50
CA PHE A 264 29.43 85.65 -96.11
C PHE A 264 29.61 84.97 -97.47
N GLN A 265 29.16 83.73 -97.63
CA GLN A 265 29.14 83.04 -98.92
C GLN A 265 28.26 83.78 -99.92
N ALA A 266 27.06 84.18 -99.52
CA ALA A 266 26.13 84.91 -100.36
C ALA A 266 26.66 86.32 -100.71
N LEU A 267 27.36 87.00 -99.79
CA LEU A 267 28.03 88.28 -100.06
C LEU A 267 29.19 88.11 -101.04
N SER A 268 29.89 86.98 -100.98
CA SER A 268 31.02 86.64 -101.86
C SER A 268 30.59 86.22 -103.26
N ASP A 269 29.37 85.73 -103.44
CA ASP A 269 28.83 85.34 -104.74
C ASP A 269 28.54 86.57 -105.62
N PRO A 270 29.24 86.75 -106.76
CA PRO A 270 29.04 87.90 -107.64
C PRO A 270 27.64 87.97 -108.27
N TYR A 271 26.91 86.85 -108.32
CA TYR A 271 25.58 86.77 -108.94
C TYR A 271 24.43 86.87 -107.92
N ASN A 272 24.72 86.88 -106.62
CA ASN A 272 23.69 87.06 -105.61
C ASN A 272 23.44 88.55 -105.31
N HIS A 273 22.16 88.95 -105.41
CA HIS A 273 21.69 90.33 -105.31
C HIS A 273 20.68 90.54 -104.16
N SER A 274 20.40 89.49 -103.39
CA SER A 274 19.21 89.43 -102.51
C SER A 274 19.47 89.77 -101.03
N ILE A 275 20.71 90.08 -100.64
CA ILE A 275 21.06 90.25 -99.23
C ILE A 275 20.83 91.70 -98.80
N THR A 276 19.65 91.96 -98.24
CA THR A 276 19.28 93.30 -97.77
C THR A 276 19.30 93.45 -96.25
N SER A 277 19.30 92.34 -95.50
CA SER A 277 19.21 92.36 -94.03
C SER A 277 19.63 91.04 -93.40
N LEU A 278 20.03 91.10 -92.12
CA LEU A 278 20.19 89.93 -91.28
C LEU A 278 18.86 89.19 -91.07
N PRO A 279 18.86 87.84 -91.01
CA PRO A 279 17.67 87.08 -90.67
C PRO A 279 17.19 87.39 -89.25
N ARG A 280 15.88 87.57 -89.04
CA ARG A 280 15.30 87.75 -87.69
C ARG A 280 15.57 86.56 -86.75
N SER A 281 15.79 85.38 -87.31
CA SER A 281 16.19 84.19 -86.55
C SER A 281 17.54 84.34 -85.85
N LEU A 282 18.42 85.21 -86.36
CA LEU A 282 19.71 85.50 -85.72
C LEU A 282 19.50 86.18 -84.36
N ASP A 283 18.62 87.19 -84.29
CA ASP A 283 18.33 87.88 -83.03
C ASP A 283 17.72 86.94 -82.00
N VAL A 284 16.82 86.05 -82.42
CA VAL A 284 16.23 85.02 -81.55
C VAL A 284 17.27 84.01 -81.05
N LEU A 285 18.21 83.61 -81.91
CA LEU A 285 19.30 82.70 -81.53
C LEU A 285 20.29 83.37 -80.57
N MET A 286 20.64 84.63 -80.81
CA MET A 286 21.55 85.41 -79.96
C MET A 286 20.92 85.69 -78.58
N ALA A 287 19.68 86.18 -78.55
CA ALA A 287 18.96 86.41 -77.29
C ALA A 287 18.87 85.13 -76.46
N GLY A 288 18.47 84.02 -77.09
CA GLY A 288 18.39 82.76 -76.37
C GLY A 288 19.74 82.14 -76.02
N ALA A 289 20.85 82.52 -76.68
CA ALA A 289 22.20 82.13 -76.28
C ALA A 289 22.65 82.89 -75.02
N VAL A 290 22.27 84.17 -74.88
CA VAL A 290 22.44 84.92 -73.62
C VAL A 290 21.62 84.27 -72.52
N ASP A 291 20.34 84.00 -72.78
CA ASP A 291 19.47 83.36 -71.79
C ASP A 291 20.04 82.02 -71.30
N ASP A 292 20.57 81.19 -72.21
CA ASP A 292 21.19 79.92 -71.84
C ASP A 292 22.44 80.12 -70.95
N LEU A 293 23.27 81.15 -71.20
CA LEU A 293 24.42 81.49 -70.35
C LEU A 293 24.00 82.03 -68.98
N ASP A 294 22.96 82.86 -68.93
CA ASP A 294 22.40 83.38 -67.68
C ASP A 294 21.78 82.26 -66.85
N ILE A 295 21.07 81.32 -67.49
CA ILE A 295 20.54 80.11 -66.85
C ILE A 295 21.71 79.29 -66.27
N TYR A 296 22.80 79.09 -67.03
CA TYR A 296 23.99 78.42 -66.50
C TYR A 296 24.51 79.12 -65.24
N GLN A 297 24.73 80.44 -65.28
CA GLN A 297 25.26 81.17 -64.13
C GLN A 297 24.35 81.09 -62.90
N ASN A 298 23.03 81.14 -63.11
CA ASN A 298 22.05 81.01 -62.03
C ASN A 298 22.07 79.61 -61.42
N VAL A 299 22.09 78.56 -62.26
CA VAL A 299 22.18 77.17 -61.80
C VAL A 299 23.50 76.90 -61.09
N HIS A 300 24.62 77.34 -61.67
CA HIS A 300 25.96 77.19 -61.09
C HIS A 300 26.07 77.90 -59.73
N ARG A 301 25.54 79.12 -59.60
CA ARG A 301 25.52 79.86 -58.32
C ARG A 301 24.64 79.16 -57.26
N ALA A 302 23.45 78.72 -57.64
CA ALA A 302 22.53 78.03 -56.73
C ALA A 302 23.13 76.72 -56.20
N LEU A 303 23.81 75.96 -57.06
CA LEU A 303 24.42 74.68 -56.68
C LEU A 303 25.76 74.83 -55.95
N ARG A 304 26.43 75.98 -56.03
CA ARG A 304 27.63 76.31 -55.25
C ARG A 304 27.33 76.52 -53.76
N ALA A 305 26.14 77.03 -53.43
CA ALA A 305 25.70 77.19 -52.04
C ALA A 305 25.39 75.85 -51.34
N GLY A 306 25.25 74.75 -52.10
CA GLY A 306 24.76 73.47 -51.58
C GLY A 306 25.81 72.49 -51.04
N ASN A 307 27.12 72.78 -51.08
CA ASN A 307 28.20 71.80 -50.75
C ASN A 307 28.12 70.47 -51.55
N ILE A 308 27.50 70.47 -52.72
CA ILE A 308 27.14 69.23 -53.44
C ILE A 308 28.25 68.69 -54.37
N ALA A 309 29.37 69.38 -54.65
CA ALA A 309 30.25 68.95 -55.75
C ALA A 309 31.76 68.93 -55.52
N GLU A 310 32.41 67.98 -56.22
CA GLU A 310 33.84 67.98 -56.51
C GLU A 310 34.25 69.27 -57.23
N GLU A 311 35.06 70.09 -56.57
CA GLU A 311 35.50 71.40 -57.04
C GLU A 311 36.14 71.34 -58.43
N GLN A 312 36.79 70.23 -58.78
CA GLN A 312 37.54 70.09 -60.03
C GLN A 312 36.64 70.07 -61.28
N VAL A 313 35.53 69.32 -61.28
CA VAL A 313 34.60 69.27 -62.42
C VAL A 313 33.94 70.64 -62.61
N ARG A 314 33.59 71.32 -61.51
CA ARG A 314 32.99 72.65 -61.56
C ARG A 314 33.94 73.72 -62.08
N VAL A 315 35.21 73.69 -61.68
CA VAL A 315 36.23 74.60 -62.23
C VAL A 315 36.35 74.43 -63.75
N GLN A 316 36.26 73.18 -64.26
CA GLN A 316 36.26 72.95 -65.70
C GLN A 316 34.99 73.49 -66.38
N LEU A 317 33.81 73.27 -65.79
CA LEU A 317 32.55 73.78 -66.32
C LEU A 317 32.51 75.31 -66.36
N ASP A 318 33.00 75.97 -65.31
CA ASP A 318 33.09 77.44 -65.25
C ASP A 318 34.10 77.98 -66.28
N GLY A 319 35.20 77.26 -66.51
CA GLY A 319 36.13 77.54 -67.61
C GLY A 319 35.46 77.45 -68.99
N ILE A 320 34.62 76.43 -69.21
CA ILE A 320 33.84 76.27 -70.45
C ILE A 320 32.82 77.40 -70.60
N ALA A 321 32.12 77.77 -69.52
CA ALA A 321 31.16 78.88 -69.53
C ALA A 321 31.84 80.22 -69.81
N GLY A 322 33.01 80.46 -69.23
CA GLY A 322 33.83 81.64 -69.52
C GLY A 322 34.26 81.70 -70.99
N ASN A 323 34.62 80.56 -71.59
CA ASN A 323 34.88 80.46 -73.03
C ASN A 323 33.62 80.75 -73.85
N ALA A 324 32.47 80.21 -73.44
CA ALA A 324 31.19 80.40 -74.09
C ALA A 324 30.76 81.88 -74.07
N GLY A 325 30.92 82.57 -72.93
CA GLY A 325 30.69 84.01 -72.82
C GLY A 325 31.58 84.83 -73.75
N ARG A 326 32.88 84.52 -73.84
CA ARG A 326 33.79 85.16 -74.81
C ARG A 326 33.35 84.91 -76.25
N MET A 327 32.91 83.70 -76.56
CA MET A 327 32.43 83.33 -77.88
C MET A 327 31.15 84.10 -78.22
N TYR A 328 30.21 84.23 -77.28
CA TYR A 328 29.02 85.06 -77.42
C TYR A 328 29.38 86.50 -77.77
N SER A 329 30.27 87.13 -76.98
CA SER A 329 30.69 88.51 -77.23
C SER A 329 31.33 88.69 -78.61
N SER A 330 32.08 87.70 -79.09
CA SER A 330 32.63 87.69 -80.45
C SER A 330 31.53 87.60 -81.51
N LEU A 331 30.56 86.70 -81.32
CA LEU A 331 29.42 86.56 -82.25
C LEU A 331 28.53 87.81 -82.28
N ASP A 332 28.37 88.49 -81.15
CA ASP A 332 27.60 89.72 -81.03
C ASP A 332 28.34 90.89 -81.70
N GLY A 333 29.66 91.01 -81.49
CA GLY A 333 30.48 91.96 -82.22
C GLY A 333 30.43 91.75 -83.74
N ILE A 334 30.50 90.48 -84.19
CA ILE A 334 30.32 90.14 -85.61
C ILE A 334 28.92 90.56 -86.10
N LYS A 335 27.88 90.39 -85.28
CA LYS A 335 26.52 90.80 -85.62
C LYS A 335 26.46 92.29 -85.92
N ASP A 336 27.02 93.10 -85.02
CA ASP A 336 27.03 94.56 -85.12
C ASP A 336 27.86 95.03 -86.34
N ASP A 337 29.02 94.42 -86.56
CA ASP A 337 29.87 94.69 -87.72
C ASP A 337 29.14 94.37 -89.03
N VAL A 338 28.49 93.21 -89.09
CA VAL A 338 27.72 92.76 -90.26
C VAL A 338 26.50 93.65 -90.49
N ALA A 339 25.76 94.02 -89.43
CA ALA A 339 24.63 94.92 -89.53
C ALA A 339 25.06 96.30 -90.03
N GLY A 340 26.16 96.83 -89.48
CA GLY A 340 26.79 98.06 -89.92
C GLY A 340 27.21 97.99 -91.38
N PHE A 341 27.88 96.91 -91.80
CA PHE A 341 28.26 96.67 -93.18
C PHE A 341 27.06 96.63 -94.14
N LEU A 342 26.01 95.86 -93.82
CA LEU A 342 24.80 95.77 -94.64
C LEU A 342 24.06 97.12 -94.73
N SER A 343 24.04 97.89 -93.64
CA SER A 343 23.44 99.24 -93.65
C SER A 343 24.18 100.19 -94.60
N ARG A 344 25.52 100.15 -94.60
CA ARG A 344 26.37 100.92 -95.54
C ARG A 344 26.17 100.47 -96.98
N LEU A 345 26.08 99.15 -97.18
CA LEU A 345 25.82 98.56 -98.50
C LEU A 345 24.46 99.01 -99.06
N ARG A 346 23.47 99.20 -98.18
CA ARG A 346 22.16 99.74 -98.56
C ARG A 346 22.19 101.24 -98.87
N SER A 347 23.01 102.03 -98.18
CA SER A 347 23.12 103.47 -98.44
C SER A 347 24.00 103.80 -99.66
N GLU A 348 24.97 102.94 -99.98
CA GLU A 348 25.93 103.13 -101.09
C GLU A 348 25.99 101.91 -102.03
N PRO A 349 24.90 101.57 -102.74
CA PRO A 349 24.85 100.37 -103.59
C PRO A 349 25.90 100.41 -104.71
N ASP A 350 26.17 101.56 -105.31
CA ASP A 350 27.11 101.71 -106.44
C ASP A 350 28.58 101.45 -106.04
N ALA A 351 28.96 101.82 -104.82
CA ALA A 351 30.30 101.55 -104.28
C ALA A 351 30.54 100.05 -104.08
N TRP A 352 29.50 99.33 -103.66
CA TRP A 352 29.54 97.88 -103.53
C TRP A 352 29.64 97.18 -104.89
N TRP A 353 28.89 97.62 -105.90
CA TRP A 353 29.01 97.09 -107.27
C TRP A 353 30.41 97.28 -107.85
N ALA A 354 31.02 98.45 -107.62
CA ALA A 354 32.41 98.70 -108.00
C ALA A 354 33.40 97.77 -107.27
N MET A 355 33.14 97.44 -106.01
CA MET A 355 33.94 96.50 -105.22
C MET A 355 33.77 95.06 -105.74
N LYS A 356 32.54 94.56 -105.92
CA LYS A 356 32.26 93.23 -106.49
C LYS A 356 32.84 93.09 -107.90
N GLY A 357 32.73 94.12 -108.75
CA GLY A 357 33.32 94.13 -110.09
C GLY A 357 34.85 93.97 -110.09
N LYS A 358 35.55 94.56 -109.11
CA LYS A 358 36.99 94.37 -108.91
C LYS A 358 37.34 92.97 -108.41
N PHE A 359 36.54 92.40 -107.52
CA PHE A 359 36.74 91.03 -107.01
C PHE A 359 36.44 89.96 -108.08
N ALA A 360 35.31 90.06 -108.80
CA ALA A 360 34.97 89.19 -109.91
C ALA A 360 35.98 89.30 -111.07
N GLY A 361 36.44 90.52 -111.39
CA GLY A 361 37.48 90.76 -112.38
C GLY A 361 38.87 90.24 -111.98
N GLY A 362 39.19 90.20 -110.68
CA GLY A 362 40.42 89.60 -110.14
C GLY A 362 40.40 88.07 -110.17
N ILE A 363 39.27 87.45 -109.88
CA ILE A 363 39.08 85.98 -109.97
C ILE A 363 39.06 85.53 -111.43
N ALA A 364 38.38 86.26 -112.32
CA ALA A 364 38.40 85.99 -113.77
C ALA A 364 39.83 86.11 -114.36
N ARG A 365 40.66 87.05 -113.87
CA ARG A 365 42.08 87.15 -114.26
C ARG A 365 42.96 86.04 -113.71
N LYS A 366 42.66 85.51 -112.50
CA LYS A 366 43.39 84.36 -111.94
C LYS A 366 42.97 83.03 -112.58
N MET A 367 41.69 82.80 -112.85
CA MET A 367 41.25 81.60 -113.58
C MET A 367 41.74 81.58 -115.04
N LYS A 368 41.87 82.73 -115.71
CA LYS A 368 42.56 82.79 -117.01
C LYS A 368 44.05 82.46 -116.94
N ARG A 369 44.70 82.63 -115.78
CA ARG A 369 46.11 82.25 -115.57
C ARG A 369 46.31 80.77 -115.19
N PHE A 370 45.24 80.04 -114.88
CA PHE A 370 45.29 78.60 -114.58
C PHE A 370 44.62 77.72 -115.67
N SER A 371 44.13 78.31 -116.77
CA SER A 371 43.59 77.59 -117.93
C SER A 371 44.57 77.53 -119.12
N ILE A 372 45.88 77.67 -118.84
CA ILE A 372 46.94 77.26 -119.76
C ILE A 372 47.70 76.16 -119.01
N GLY A 373 47.29 74.92 -119.28
CA GLY A 373 47.66 73.69 -118.60
C GLY A 373 46.59 72.64 -118.89
#